data_AF-A0A150FQK6-F1
#
_entry.id   AF-A0A150FQK6-F1
#
_cell.length_a   1.000
_cell.length_b   1.000
_cell.length_c   1.000
_cell.angle_alpha   90.00
_cell.angle_beta   90.00
_cell.angle_gamma   90.00
#
_symmetry.space_group_name_H-M   'P 1'
#
loop_
_entity.id
_entity.type
_entity.pdbx_description
1 polymer ?
#
loop_
_entity_poly.entity_id
_entity_poly.type
_entity_poly.pdbx_seq_one_letter_code
_entity_poly.pdbx_strand_id
1 'polypeptide(L)' 'MSKKPLDPNASKALKQMKYEIANELGILNDDTIDKGNISSRQNGLVAGYVGGYMTKKLVEIGEKLLINQSHKK' A
#
# COMPACT_ATOMS: atom_id res chain seq x y z
N MET A 1 -5.44 4.16 18.20
CA MET A 1 -5.57 4.27 16.73
C MET A 1 -6.16 2.98 16.20
N SER A 2 -7.34 3.03 15.58
CA SER A 2 -7.96 1.87 14.94
C SER A 2 -7.12 1.43 13.73
N LYS A 3 -6.84 0.12 13.58
CA LYS A 3 -6.13 -0.44 12.42
C LYS A 3 -7.02 -0.61 11.18
N LYS A 4 -8.23 -0.03 11.19
CA LYS A 4 -9.20 -0.15 10.11
C LYS A 4 -9.07 1.04 9.15
N PRO A 5 -9.23 0.83 7.84
CA PRO A 5 -9.27 1.94 6.89
C PRO A 5 -10.43 2.88 7.24
N LEU A 6 -10.25 4.15 6.90
CA LEU A 6 -11.24 5.20 7.15
C LEU A 6 -12.58 4.87 6.46
N ASP A 7 -12.50 4.35 5.24
CA ASP A 7 -13.62 3.74 4.52
C ASP A 7 -13.46 2.20 4.53
N PRO A 8 -14.40 1.44 5.10
CA PRO A 8 -14.40 -0.02 5.05
C PRO A 8 -14.31 -0.59 3.63
N ASN A 9 -14.91 0.08 2.64
CA ASN A 9 -14.89 -0.35 1.24
C ASN A 9 -13.48 -0.26 0.63
N ALA A 10 -12.65 0.64 1.15
CA ALA A 10 -11.27 0.79 0.70
C ALA A 10 -10.38 -0.40 1.09
N SER A 11 -10.78 -1.25 2.05
CA SER A 11 -9.96 -2.38 2.51
C SER A 11 -9.56 -3.32 1.37
N LYS A 12 -10.49 -3.63 0.45
CA LYS A 12 -10.21 -4.50 -0.70
C LYS A 12 -9.24 -3.85 -1.68
N ALA A 13 -9.48 -2.58 -2.03
CA ALA A 13 -8.62 -1.82 -2.94
C ALA A 13 -7.21 -1.62 -2.38
N LEU A 14 -7.09 -1.26 -1.09
CA LEU A 14 -5.80 -1.11 -0.42
C LEU A 14 -5.04 -2.43 -0.31
N LYS A 15 -5.75 -3.55 -0.09
CA LYS A 15 -5.13 -4.88 -0.09
C LYS A 15 -4.58 -5.24 -1.47
N GLN A 16 -5.33 -4.96 -2.53
CA GLN A 16 -4.89 -5.16 -3.91
C GLN A 16 -3.65 -4.30 -4.23
N MET A 17 -3.70 -3.01 -3.93
CA MET A 17 -2.59 -2.08 -4.14
C MET A 17 -1.32 -2.50 -3.38
N LYS A 18 -1.47 -3.03 -2.16
CA LYS A 18 -0.35 -3.58 -1.40
C LYS A 18 0.31 -4.74 -2.16
N TYR A 19 -0.47 -5.66 -2.74
CA TYR A 19 0.10 -6.77 -3.50
C TYR A 19 0.79 -6.29 -4.78
N GLU A 20 0.20 -5.35 -5.51
CA GLU A 20 0.78 -4.77 -6.72
C GLU A 20 2.13 -4.11 -6.44
N ILE A 21 2.18 -3.18 -5.48
CA ILE A 21 3.40 -2.47 -5.11
C ILE A 21 4.47 -3.44 -4.61
N ALA A 22 4.07 -4.45 -3.86
CA ALA A 22 5.04 -5.35 -3.30
C ALA A 22 5.61 -6.32 -4.36
N ASN A 23 4.79 -6.72 -5.35
CA ASN A 23 5.28 -7.39 -6.56
C ASN A 23 6.24 -6.51 -7.36
N GLU A 24 5.93 -5.21 -7.54
CA GLU A 24 6.81 -4.24 -8.22
C GLU A 24 8.17 -4.10 -7.51
N LEU A 25 8.18 -4.11 -6.18
CA LEU A 25 9.38 -4.00 -5.37
C LEU A 25 10.17 -5.32 -5.29
N GLY A 26 9.73 -6.38 -5.97
CA GLY A 26 10.36 -7.71 -5.91
C GLY A 26 10.27 -8.35 -4.53
N ILE A 27 9.38 -7.83 -3.68
CA ILE A 27 9.09 -8.42 -2.38
C ILE A 27 8.05 -9.50 -2.66
N LEU A 28 8.48 -10.76 -2.62
CA LEU A 28 7.56 -11.89 -2.67
C LEU A 28 6.58 -11.74 -1.50
N ASN A 29 5.36 -11.32 -1.80
CA ASN A 29 4.24 -11.30 -0.85
C ASN A 29 3.44 -12.54 -1.09
N ASP A 30 4.12 -13.65 -0.95
CA ASP A 30 3.44 -14.89 -0.88
C ASP A 30 2.75 -14.90 0.48
N ASP A 31 1.41 -14.96 0.47
CA ASP A 31 0.65 -15.43 1.64
C ASP A 31 1.11 -16.86 2.04
N THR A 32 1.98 -17.48 1.23
CA THR A 32 2.71 -18.74 1.46
C THR A 32 4.10 -18.57 2.10
N ILE A 33 4.67 -17.36 2.18
CA ILE A 33 5.91 -17.14 2.92
C ILE A 33 5.55 -17.11 4.40
N ASP A 34 6.00 -18.13 5.11
CA ASP A 34 5.93 -18.17 6.56
C ASP A 34 6.73 -16.99 7.14
N LYS A 35 5.99 -15.96 7.55
CA LYS A 35 6.53 -14.76 8.19
C LYS A 35 7.25 -15.08 9.50
N GLY A 36 7.14 -16.30 10.01
CA GLY A 36 7.91 -16.81 11.14
C GLY A 36 9.40 -17.05 10.84
N ASN A 37 9.77 -17.25 9.57
CA ASN A 37 11.16 -17.51 9.18
C ASN A 37 11.93 -16.26 8.69
N ILE A 38 11.25 -15.10 8.63
CA ILE A 38 11.85 -13.80 8.30
C ILE A 38 12.19 -13.08 9.61
N SER A 39 13.38 -12.49 9.73
CA SER A 39 13.67 -11.68 10.93
C SER A 39 12.66 -10.53 11.06
N SER A 40 12.21 -10.23 12.28
CA SER A 40 11.26 -9.14 12.56
C SER A 40 11.73 -7.80 12.00
N ARG A 41 13.06 -7.58 11.98
CA ARG A 41 13.70 -6.38 11.42
C ARG A 41 13.51 -6.30 9.91
N GLN A 42 13.70 -7.41 9.21
CA GLN A 42 13.58 -7.47 7.76
C GLN A 42 12.11 -7.36 7.33
N ASN A 43 11.20 -8.03 8.05
CA ASN A 43 9.76 -7.87 7.83
C ASN A 43 9.32 -6.41 8.07
N GLY A 44 9.81 -5.75 9.12
CA GLY A 44 9.53 -4.34 9.40
C GLY A 44 10.05 -3.39 8.32
N LEU A 45 11.27 -3.63 7.82
CA LEU A 45 11.86 -2.88 6.70
C LEU A 45 10.98 -3.01 5.45
N VAL A 46 10.72 -4.25 5.04
CA VAL A 46 9.95 -4.59 3.83
C VAL A 46 8.53 -4.03 3.90
N ALA A 47 7.81 -4.25 5.00
CA ALA A 47 6.46 -3.73 5.18
C ALA A 47 6.42 -2.20 5.25
N GLY A 48 7.44 -1.58 5.87
CA GLY A 48 7.60 -0.14 5.93
C GLY A 48 7.83 0.49 4.55
N TYR A 49 8.69 -0.12 3.73
CA TYR A 49 8.92 0.32 2.36
C TYR A 49 7.65 0.19 1.50
N VAL A 50 6.96 -0.95 1.54
CA VAL A 50 5.69 -1.14 0.82
C VAL A 50 4.65 -0.10 1.26
N GLY A 51 4.46 0.09 2.57
CA GLY A 51 3.51 1.06 3.11
C GLY A 51 3.85 2.53 2.74
N GLY A 52 5.13 2.87 2.70
CA GLY A 52 5.60 4.18 2.24
C GLY A 52 5.28 4.41 0.76
N TYR A 53 5.54 3.44 -0.09
CA TYR A 53 5.19 3.49 -1.52
C TYR A 53 3.69 3.57 -1.75
N MET A 54 2.89 2.81 -0.99
CA MET A 54 1.42 2.90 -1.02
C MET A 54 0.95 4.32 -0.73
N THR A 55 1.49 4.95 0.32
CA THR A 55 1.11 6.32 0.70
C THR A 55 1.48 7.31 -0.40
N LYS A 56 2.69 7.22 -0.95
CA LYS A 56 3.14 8.07 -2.05
C LYS A 56 2.22 7.97 -3.28
N LYS A 57 1.83 6.75 -3.65
CA LYS A 57 0.92 6.50 -4.78
C LYS A 57 -0.50 7.03 -4.53
N LEU A 58 -1.02 6.89 -3.31
CA LEU A 58 -2.33 7.45 -2.95
C LEU A 58 -2.33 8.98 -3.04
N VAL A 59 -1.25 9.64 -2.60
CA VAL A 59 -1.09 11.09 -2.73
C VAL A 59 -1.04 11.49 -4.21
N GLU A 60 -0.26 10.79 -5.04
CA GLU A 60 -0.18 11.03 -6.50
C GLU A 60 -1.57 10.94 -7.18
N ILE A 61 -2.37 9.93 -6.81
CA ILE A 61 -3.76 9.78 -7.30
C ILE A 61 -4.63 10.96 -6.84
N GLY A 62 -4.51 11.36 -5.57
CA GLY A 62 -5.22 12.51 -5.02
C GLY A 62 -4.90 13.81 -5.74
N GLU A 63 -3.62 14.09 -5.99
CA GLU A 63 -3.16 15.26 -6.75
C GLU A 63 -3.76 15.29 -8.15
N LYS A 64 -3.71 14.16 -8.88
CA LYS A 64 -4.33 14.03 -10.22
C LYS A 64 -5.84 14.29 -10.19
N LEU A 65 -6.55 13.78 -9.19
CA LEU A 65 -7.98 14.01 -9.03
C LEU A 65 -8.30 15.48 -8.77
N LEU A 66 -7.53 16.16 -7.92
CA LEU A 66 -7.69 17.58 -7.62
C LEU A 66 -7.42 18.45 -8.86
N ILE A 67 -6.36 18.15 -9.61
CA ILE A 67 -6.04 18.83 -10.88
C ILE A 67 -7.19 18.65 -11.87
N ASN A 68 -7.68 17.43 -12.08
CA ASN A 68 -8.80 17.15 -12.98
C ASN A 68 -10.10 17.85 -12.55
N GLN A 69 -10.34 18.00 -11.25
CA GLN A 69 -11.48 18.76 -10.75
C GLN A 69 -11.32 20.27 -11.02
N SER A 70 -10.12 20.82 -10.91
CA SER A 70 -9.86 22.23 -11.24
C SER A 70 -10.04 22.54 -12.73
N HIS A 71 -9.67 21.62 -13.62
CA HIS A 71 -9.84 21.77 -15.08
C HIS A 71 -11.28 21.57 -15.57
N LYS A 72 -12.17 21.04 -14.72
CA LYS A 72 -13.61 20.86 -15.03
C LYS A 72 -14.48 22.07 -14.66
N LYS A 73 -13.89 23.13 -14.11
CA LYS A 73 -14.54 24.43 -13.90
C LYS A 73 -14.20 25.37 -15.04
#